data_AF-A0A4Q2DWD9-F1
#
_entry.id   AF-A0A4Q2DWD9-F1
#
_cell.length_a   1.000
_cell.length_b   1.000
_cell.length_c   1.000
_cell.angle_alpha   90.00
_cell.angle_beta   90.00
_cell.angle_gamma   90.00
#
_symmetry.space_group_name_H-M   'P 1'
#
loop_
_entity.id
_entity.type
_entity.pdbx_description
1 polymer ?
#
loop_
_entity_poly.entity_id
_entity_poly.type
_entity_poly.pdbx_seq_one_letter_code
_entity_poly.pdbx_strand_id
1 'polypeptide(L)'
;MASESSPNRDPVSPPQSRSPSPSPTESLTLRALVSTKDAGVIIGKAGKNVADLRDQTGVKAGVSKVIPGIHDRVLTVTGSVEAVAKAYNLIIEQLVNSNPNNPPVSTPNVHTSIRLLISHNLMGTIIGRSGLKIKAIQDGSGARMVASKEMLPQSTERIVEVQGSPESIGRAIEEIGKCLLEDWERGLGTVLFNPSPQHERGDRRGGGGYPGSSYSGNSGAGRRTNGEPSSGRPPRNSSPTSPQSPSSSGQPAPTNLRTQNISIPSDMVGCIIGRSGTKITEIRRLSGSKISIAKAPHDDTGERMFTIVGTPEANEKALFLLYNQLESEKERRVGREAQQQAELQQQQE
;
A
#
# COMPACT_ATOMS: atom_id res chain seq x y z
N MET A 1 49.78 28.49 61.09
CA MET A 1 48.61 28.80 60.25
C MET A 1 49.00 28.52 58.81
N ALA A 2 48.59 27.37 58.28
CA ALA A 2 48.73 27.04 56.87
C ALA A 2 47.40 26.41 56.43
N SER A 3 46.76 27.09 55.47
CA SER A 3 45.41 26.87 54.97
C SER A 3 45.36 25.79 53.89
N GLU A 4 44.32 24.97 53.95
CA GLU A 4 43.93 23.93 53.00
C GLU A 4 43.71 24.44 51.57
N SER A 5 44.04 23.61 50.57
CA SER A 5 43.55 23.74 49.20
C SER A 5 43.04 22.38 48.71
N SER A 6 41.74 22.32 48.40
CA SER A 6 41.09 21.19 47.72
C SER A 6 40.80 21.58 46.27
N PRO A 7 40.93 20.66 45.28
CA PRO A 7 40.70 21.00 43.88
C PRO A 7 39.22 20.94 43.50
N ASN A 8 38.84 21.95 42.71
CA ASN A 8 37.51 22.22 42.16
C ASN A 8 37.09 21.10 41.16
N ARG A 9 35.90 20.52 41.32
CA ARG A 9 35.26 19.65 40.32
C ARG A 9 34.09 20.41 39.70
N ASP A 10 34.20 20.75 38.43
CA ASP A 10 33.12 21.34 37.64
C ASP A 10 31.94 20.37 37.48
N PRO A 11 30.67 20.84 37.54
CA PRO A 11 29.52 19.99 37.27
C PRO A 11 29.32 19.81 35.76
N VAL A 12 29.37 18.55 35.32
CA VAL A 12 28.99 18.11 33.96
C VAL A 12 27.53 18.47 33.71
N SER A 13 27.30 19.26 32.66
CA SER A 13 25.95 19.62 32.19
C SER A 13 25.21 18.39 31.64
N PRO A 14 23.88 18.25 31.87
CA PRO A 14 23.11 17.14 31.33
C PRO A 14 22.97 17.25 29.81
N PRO A 15 22.93 16.11 29.07
CA PRO A 15 22.84 16.12 27.62
C PRO A 15 21.49 16.67 27.16
N GLN A 16 21.56 17.59 26.19
CA GLN A 16 20.41 18.22 25.53
C GLN A 16 19.45 17.15 25.00
N SER A 17 18.16 17.37 25.31
CA SER A 17 17.02 16.58 24.88
C SER A 17 17.04 16.32 23.38
N ARG A 18 17.21 15.05 23.00
CA ARG A 18 16.80 14.56 21.67
C ARG A 18 15.33 14.92 21.46
N SER A 19 15.04 15.45 20.28
CA SER A 19 13.68 15.69 19.78
C SER A 19 12.81 14.45 20.02
N PRO A 20 11.57 14.60 20.51
CA PRO A 20 10.69 13.47 20.73
C PRO A 20 10.41 12.79 19.39
N SER A 21 10.83 11.53 19.26
CA SER A 21 10.32 10.65 18.21
C SER A 21 8.79 10.57 18.38
N PRO A 22 7.99 10.79 17.33
CA PRO A 22 6.55 10.74 17.44
C PRO A 22 6.13 9.35 17.93
N SER A 23 5.29 9.34 18.95
CA SER A 23 4.58 8.15 19.41
C SER A 23 3.86 7.48 18.23
N PRO A 24 3.78 6.13 18.18
CA PRO A 24 3.21 5.39 17.06
C PRO A 24 1.70 5.62 16.83
N THR A 25 1.06 6.49 17.61
CA THR A 25 -0.38 6.80 17.57
C THR A 25 -0.75 8.05 16.77
N GLU A 26 0.21 8.87 16.32
CA GLU A 26 -0.10 10.14 15.62
C GLU A 26 0.39 10.20 14.16
N SER A 27 0.94 9.10 13.63
CA SER A 27 1.43 9.07 12.24
C SER A 27 0.31 8.71 11.26
N LEU A 28 -0.05 9.65 10.38
CA LEU A 28 -0.95 9.44 9.25
C LEU A 28 -0.18 8.92 8.04
N THR A 29 -0.71 7.91 7.37
CA THR A 29 -0.25 7.51 6.02
C THR A 29 -1.34 7.81 5.01
N LEU A 30 -1.07 8.74 4.09
CA LEU A 30 -2.00 9.12 3.03
C LEU A 30 -1.42 8.73 1.67
N ARG A 31 -2.27 8.10 0.84
CA ARG A 31 -1.90 7.63 -0.49
C ARG A 31 -2.67 8.41 -1.54
N ALA A 32 -2.04 8.67 -2.68
CA ALA A 32 -2.65 9.36 -3.79
C ALA A 32 -2.32 8.66 -5.11
N LEU A 33 -3.30 8.63 -6.01
CA LEU A 33 -3.13 8.21 -7.39
C LEU A 33 -2.63 9.41 -8.20
N VAL A 34 -1.49 9.24 -8.86
CA VAL A 34 -0.83 10.26 -9.68
C VAL A 34 -0.47 9.66 -11.04
N SER A 35 -0.48 10.46 -12.10
CA SER A 35 -0.05 9.95 -13.40
C SER A 35 1.47 9.70 -13.42
N THR A 36 1.95 8.90 -14.38
CA THR A 36 3.39 8.67 -14.58
C THR A 36 4.13 9.97 -14.88
N LYS A 37 3.47 10.93 -15.55
CA LYS A 37 4.00 12.28 -15.81
C LYS A 37 4.14 13.08 -14.52
N ASP A 38 3.08 13.15 -13.71
CA ASP A 38 3.05 13.89 -12.44
C ASP A 38 4.05 13.30 -11.45
N ALA A 39 4.12 11.98 -11.38
CA ALA A 39 5.10 11.27 -10.58
C ALA A 39 6.55 11.58 -11.00
N GLY A 40 6.81 11.83 -12.28
CA GLY A 40 8.11 12.30 -12.77
C GLY A 40 8.48 13.67 -12.23
N VAL A 41 7.50 14.59 -12.17
CA VAL A 41 7.65 15.94 -11.58
C VAL A 41 7.91 15.86 -10.07
N ILE A 42 7.12 15.04 -9.36
CA ILE A 42 7.24 14.86 -7.90
C ILE A 42 8.61 14.29 -7.52
N ILE A 43 9.13 13.34 -8.31
CA ILE A 43 10.47 12.77 -8.07
C ILE A 43 11.55 13.80 -8.41
N GLY A 44 11.39 14.52 -9.51
CA GLY A 44 12.36 15.48 -10.01
C GLY A 44 13.61 14.82 -10.62
N LYS A 45 14.46 15.64 -11.25
CA LYS A 45 15.72 15.17 -11.84
C LYS A 45 16.62 14.59 -10.74
N ALA A 46 17.14 13.37 -10.97
CA ALA A 46 17.95 12.62 -9.99
C ALA A 46 17.30 12.43 -8.60
N GLY A 47 15.97 12.53 -8.49
CA GLY A 47 15.28 12.40 -7.21
C GLY A 47 15.38 13.65 -6.31
N LYS A 48 15.85 14.79 -6.84
CA LYS A 48 16.06 16.02 -6.07
C LYS A 48 14.77 16.52 -5.42
N ASN A 49 13.68 16.63 -6.18
CA ASN A 49 12.43 17.21 -5.66
C ASN A 49 11.86 16.40 -4.51
N VAL A 50 11.87 15.06 -4.60
CA VAL A 50 11.38 14.20 -3.52
C VAL A 50 12.34 14.18 -2.32
N ALA A 51 13.64 14.40 -2.52
CA ALA A 51 14.60 14.57 -1.43
C ALA A 51 14.32 15.90 -0.68
N ASP A 52 14.25 17.01 -1.40
CA ASP A 52 13.94 18.34 -0.84
C ASP A 52 12.59 18.33 -0.12
N LEU A 53 11.59 17.63 -0.68
CA LEU A 53 10.27 17.43 -0.06
C LEU A 53 10.40 16.75 1.31
N ARG A 54 11.17 15.67 1.42
CA ARG A 54 11.39 14.94 2.68
C ARG A 54 12.15 15.79 3.68
N ASP A 55 13.15 16.54 3.24
CA ASP A 55 13.98 17.38 4.11
C ASP A 55 13.17 18.56 4.69
N GLN A 56 12.30 19.19 3.90
CA GLN A 56 11.50 20.34 4.33
C GLN A 56 10.29 20.00 5.21
N THR A 57 9.81 18.76 5.15
CA THR A 57 8.57 18.34 5.81
C THR A 57 8.78 17.26 6.86
N GLY A 58 9.92 16.56 6.83
CA GLY A 58 10.20 15.44 7.74
C GLY A 58 9.36 14.19 7.45
N VAL A 59 8.61 14.14 6.35
CA VAL A 59 7.75 13.00 6.00
C VAL A 59 8.53 11.87 5.34
N LYS A 60 8.02 10.65 5.46
CA LYS A 60 8.41 9.52 4.64
C LYS A 60 7.53 9.48 3.39
N ALA A 61 7.97 10.14 2.32
CA ALA A 61 7.30 10.10 1.01
C ALA A 61 7.93 9.07 0.07
N GLY A 62 7.15 8.43 -0.80
CA GLY A 62 7.65 7.53 -1.83
C GLY A 62 6.63 7.30 -2.94
N VAL A 63 7.11 7.00 -4.15
CA VAL A 63 6.26 6.72 -5.32
C VAL A 63 6.46 5.29 -5.78
N SER A 64 5.38 4.61 -6.18
CA SER A 64 5.43 3.26 -6.72
C SER A 64 6.33 3.15 -7.95
N LYS A 65 6.86 1.94 -8.21
CA LYS A 65 7.64 1.65 -9.41
C LYS A 65 6.80 1.90 -10.66
N VAL A 66 7.46 2.28 -11.76
CA VAL A 66 6.81 2.39 -13.06
C VAL A 66 6.51 0.98 -13.57
N ILE A 67 5.29 0.77 -14.05
CA ILE A 67 4.84 -0.49 -14.63
C ILE A 67 4.56 -0.23 -16.11
N PRO A 68 5.18 -0.99 -17.05
CA PRO A 68 4.93 -0.82 -18.47
C PRO A 68 3.45 -0.97 -18.82
N GLY A 69 2.92 -0.06 -19.63
CA GLY A 69 1.51 -0.06 -20.05
C GLY A 69 0.53 0.59 -19.06
N ILE A 70 0.96 0.90 -17.84
CA ILE A 70 0.12 1.59 -16.84
C ILE A 70 0.61 3.03 -16.64
N HIS A 71 -0.33 3.97 -16.80
CA HIS A 71 -0.07 5.41 -16.69
C HIS A 71 -0.31 5.96 -15.29
N ASP A 72 -0.79 5.14 -14.37
CA ASP A 72 -1.06 5.52 -12.98
C ASP A 72 0.00 4.96 -12.03
N ARG A 73 0.38 5.77 -11.06
CA ARG A 73 1.33 5.45 -10.00
C ARG A 73 0.75 5.86 -8.65
N VAL A 74 1.23 5.24 -7.59
CA VAL A 74 0.79 5.53 -6.23
C VAL A 74 1.87 6.31 -5.49
N LEU A 75 1.54 7.53 -5.10
CA LEU A 75 2.28 8.31 -4.11
C LEU A 75 1.85 7.87 -2.71
N THR A 76 2.80 7.60 -1.82
CA THR A 76 2.57 7.30 -0.40
C THR A 76 3.32 8.34 0.42
N VAL A 77 2.64 9.02 1.34
CA VAL A 77 3.23 10.00 2.26
C VAL A 77 2.85 9.63 3.69
N THR A 78 3.84 9.45 4.55
CA THR A 78 3.64 9.11 5.97
C THR A 78 4.31 10.14 6.87
N GLY A 79 3.60 10.66 7.86
CA GLY A 79 4.10 11.67 8.81
C GLY A 79 3.01 12.14 9.77
N SER A 80 3.22 13.26 10.48
CA SER A 80 2.13 13.93 11.20
C SER A 80 1.12 14.53 10.22
N VAL A 81 -0.09 14.86 10.69
CA VAL A 81 -1.14 15.43 9.84
C VAL A 81 -0.68 16.74 9.18
N GLU A 82 -0.01 17.60 9.95
CA GLU A 82 0.52 18.89 9.51
C GLU A 82 1.65 18.69 8.50
N ALA A 83 2.55 17.73 8.76
CA ALA A 83 3.66 17.42 7.88
C ALA A 83 3.17 16.84 6.55
N VAL A 84 2.15 15.96 6.57
CA VAL A 84 1.52 15.40 5.38
C VAL A 84 0.83 16.51 4.58
N ALA A 85 0.04 17.38 5.22
CA ALA A 85 -0.62 18.51 4.54
C ALA A 85 0.40 19.45 3.87
N LYS A 86 1.49 19.79 4.58
CA LYS A 86 2.60 20.59 4.03
C LYS A 86 3.27 19.89 2.84
N ALA A 87 3.46 18.57 2.91
CA ALA A 87 4.04 17.81 1.80
C ALA A 87 3.14 17.84 0.56
N TYR A 88 1.83 17.68 0.71
CA TYR A 88 0.91 17.78 -0.41
C TYR A 88 0.85 19.19 -1.00
N ASN A 89 0.97 20.26 -0.20
CA ASN A 89 1.11 21.63 -0.74
C ASN A 89 2.28 21.77 -1.69
N LEU A 90 3.48 21.36 -1.25
CA LEU A 90 4.70 21.42 -2.06
C LEU A 90 4.59 20.55 -3.33
N ILE A 91 3.95 19.38 -3.23
CA ILE A 91 3.70 18.52 -4.39
C ILE A 91 2.79 19.23 -5.41
N ILE A 92 1.70 19.84 -4.97
CA ILE A 92 0.76 20.53 -5.86
C ILE A 92 1.41 21.75 -6.50
N GLU A 93 2.19 22.54 -5.74
CA GLU A 93 2.97 23.64 -6.30
C GLU A 93 3.91 23.18 -7.41
N GLN A 94 4.63 22.06 -7.19
CA GLN A 94 5.51 21.49 -8.21
C GLN A 94 4.74 21.04 -9.46
N LEU A 95 3.56 20.43 -9.30
CA LEU A 95 2.70 20.00 -10.40
C LEU A 95 2.15 21.18 -11.20
N VAL A 96 1.72 22.25 -10.52
CA VAL A 96 1.26 23.50 -11.16
C VAL A 96 2.39 24.14 -11.96
N ASN A 97 3.56 24.32 -11.35
CA ASN A 97 4.71 24.98 -11.97
C ASN A 97 5.28 24.20 -13.16
N SER A 98 5.09 22.89 -13.19
CA SER A 98 5.59 22.02 -14.25
C SER A 98 4.62 21.86 -15.43
N ASN A 99 3.44 22.46 -15.37
CA ASN A 99 2.45 22.33 -16.44
C ASN A 99 2.58 23.51 -17.44
N PRO A 100 3.16 23.31 -18.64
CA PRO A 100 3.47 24.38 -19.59
C PRO A 100 2.25 24.99 -20.31
N ASN A 101 1.06 24.40 -20.12
CA ASN A 101 -0.19 24.91 -20.70
C ASN A 101 -0.87 25.99 -19.84
N ASN A 102 -0.25 26.40 -18.74
CA ASN A 102 -0.76 27.48 -17.94
C ASN A 102 -0.17 28.80 -18.49
N PRO A 103 -0.99 29.72 -19.05
CA PRO A 103 -0.47 30.97 -19.57
C PRO A 103 0.29 31.74 -18.47
N PRO A 104 1.40 32.42 -18.81
CA PRO A 104 2.19 33.13 -17.82
C PRO A 104 1.37 34.28 -17.24
N VAL A 105 1.18 34.26 -15.91
CA VAL A 105 0.88 35.42 -15.07
C VAL A 105 -0.34 36.23 -15.53
N SER A 106 -1.57 35.89 -15.08
CA SER A 106 -2.70 36.84 -14.91
C SER A 106 -4.03 36.25 -14.42
N THR A 107 -4.25 34.92 -14.47
CA THR A 107 -5.58 34.35 -14.11
C THR A 107 -5.55 33.58 -12.79
N PRO A 108 -6.34 33.99 -11.76
CA PRO A 108 -6.37 33.36 -10.43
C PRO A 108 -7.06 31.97 -10.38
N ASN A 109 -7.22 31.31 -11.53
CA ASN A 109 -8.11 30.16 -11.70
C ASN A 109 -7.37 28.87 -12.10
N VAL A 110 -6.14 28.69 -11.60
CA VAL A 110 -5.39 27.45 -11.80
C VAL A 110 -5.89 26.41 -10.80
N HIS A 111 -6.90 25.63 -11.20
CA HIS A 111 -7.40 24.51 -10.41
C HIS A 111 -6.56 23.28 -10.72
N THR A 112 -5.80 22.81 -9.73
CA THR A 112 -5.17 21.48 -9.79
C THR A 112 -6.01 20.49 -9.01
N SER A 113 -5.92 19.21 -9.37
CA SER A 113 -6.64 18.13 -8.71
C SER A 113 -5.68 17.05 -8.24
N ILE A 114 -5.92 16.51 -7.04
CA ILE A 114 -5.24 15.32 -6.51
C ILE A 114 -6.28 14.24 -6.20
N ARG A 115 -5.95 12.98 -6.49
CA ARG A 115 -6.84 11.84 -6.26
C ARG A 115 -6.36 11.03 -5.07
N LEU A 116 -6.94 11.26 -3.90
CA LEU A 116 -6.60 10.55 -2.66
C LEU A 116 -7.21 9.15 -2.67
N LEU A 117 -6.43 8.16 -2.23
CA LEU A 117 -6.86 6.78 -2.03
C LEU A 117 -7.26 6.60 -0.57
N ILE A 118 -8.56 6.42 -0.33
CA ILE A 118 -9.13 6.31 1.02
C ILE A 118 -9.82 4.97 1.16
N SER A 119 -9.60 4.27 2.29
CA SER A 119 -10.33 3.04 2.61
C SER A 119 -11.83 3.26 2.56
N HIS A 120 -12.58 2.34 1.95
CA HIS A 120 -14.04 2.36 1.95
C HIS A 120 -14.63 2.52 3.35
N ASN A 121 -14.02 1.90 4.37
CA ASN A 121 -14.50 1.96 5.75
C ASN A 121 -14.32 3.34 6.42
N LEU A 122 -13.36 4.14 5.93
CA LEU A 122 -13.09 5.49 6.41
C LEU A 122 -13.86 6.58 5.65
N MET A 123 -14.49 6.23 4.53
CA MET A 123 -15.27 7.21 3.74
C MET A 123 -16.39 7.87 4.54
N GLY A 124 -16.98 7.15 5.50
CA GLY A 124 -18.03 7.69 6.36
C GLY A 124 -17.57 8.87 7.23
N THR A 125 -16.30 8.90 7.60
CA THR A 125 -15.72 9.94 8.49
C THR A 125 -15.45 11.22 7.72
N ILE A 126 -15.09 11.11 6.43
CA ILE A 126 -14.92 12.25 5.52
C ILE A 126 -16.27 12.79 5.03
N ILE A 127 -17.18 11.90 4.59
CA ILE A 127 -18.46 12.30 3.99
C ILE A 127 -19.42 12.85 5.06
N GLY A 128 -19.52 12.17 6.20
CA GLY A 128 -20.47 12.48 7.26
C GLY A 128 -21.93 12.19 6.89
N ARG A 129 -22.84 12.37 7.86
CA ARG A 129 -24.28 12.17 7.68
C ARG A 129 -24.80 13.10 6.58
N SER A 130 -25.47 12.54 5.56
CA SER A 130 -26.01 13.26 4.40
C SER A 130 -24.98 14.14 3.64
N GLY A 131 -23.68 13.82 3.74
CA GLY A 131 -22.64 14.62 3.11
C GLY A 131 -22.32 15.94 3.82
N LEU A 132 -22.78 16.12 5.06
CA LEU A 132 -22.58 17.38 5.80
C LEU A 132 -21.11 17.64 6.12
N LYS A 133 -20.33 16.61 6.46
CA LYS A 133 -18.92 16.77 6.83
C LYS A 133 -18.07 17.13 5.61
N ILE A 134 -18.26 16.45 4.48
CA ILE A 134 -17.52 16.78 3.25
C ILE A 134 -17.88 18.17 2.74
N LYS A 135 -19.13 18.62 2.88
CA LYS A 135 -19.52 20.01 2.59
C LYS A 135 -18.81 21.00 3.51
N ALA A 136 -18.78 20.75 4.81
CA ALA A 136 -18.06 21.61 5.76
C ALA A 136 -16.55 21.69 5.46
N ILE A 137 -15.92 20.58 5.05
CA ILE A 137 -14.52 20.58 4.63
C ILE A 137 -14.34 21.40 3.35
N GLN A 138 -15.25 21.28 2.38
CA GLN A 138 -15.21 22.10 1.15
C GLN A 138 -15.35 23.60 1.47
N ASP A 139 -16.31 23.97 2.31
CA ASP A 139 -16.56 25.37 2.68
C ASP A 139 -15.38 25.97 3.48
N GLY A 140 -14.79 25.20 4.39
CA GLY A 140 -13.66 25.66 5.22
C GLY A 140 -12.32 25.73 4.48
N SER A 141 -12.10 24.85 3.50
CA SER A 141 -10.85 24.81 2.72
C SER A 141 -10.89 25.64 1.45
N GLY A 142 -12.09 25.93 0.92
CA GLY A 142 -12.28 26.47 -0.42
C GLY A 142 -11.96 25.48 -1.55
N ALA A 143 -11.68 24.21 -1.22
CA ALA A 143 -11.44 23.16 -2.19
C ALA A 143 -12.76 22.49 -2.59
N ARG A 144 -12.85 22.04 -3.84
CA ARG A 144 -13.93 21.18 -4.31
C ARG A 144 -13.54 19.72 -4.10
N MET A 145 -14.41 18.94 -3.48
CA MET A 145 -14.15 17.52 -3.22
C MET A 145 -15.22 16.63 -3.84
N VAL A 146 -14.80 15.55 -4.49
CA VAL A 146 -15.69 14.56 -5.09
C VAL A 146 -15.25 13.15 -4.69
N ALA A 147 -16.11 12.43 -3.99
CA ALA A 147 -15.87 11.05 -3.60
C ALA A 147 -16.45 10.07 -4.64
N SER A 148 -15.65 9.13 -5.13
CA SER A 148 -16.11 8.05 -6.02
C SER A 148 -17.09 7.15 -5.29
N LYS A 149 -18.16 6.69 -5.95
CA LYS A 149 -19.11 5.73 -5.36
C LYS A 149 -18.53 4.32 -5.27
N GLU A 150 -17.74 3.96 -6.26
CA GLU A 150 -17.19 2.62 -6.44
C GLU A 150 -15.78 2.49 -5.85
N MET A 151 -15.47 1.28 -5.41
CA MET A 151 -14.15 0.86 -4.95
C MET A 151 -13.26 0.58 -6.17
N LEU A 152 -11.96 0.79 -6.02
CA LEU A 152 -11.00 0.51 -7.08
C LEU A 152 -10.87 -1.01 -7.33
N PRO A 153 -10.56 -1.42 -8.56
CA PRO A 153 -10.35 -2.84 -8.88
C PRO A 153 -9.31 -3.47 -7.96
N GLN A 154 -9.62 -4.69 -7.49
CA GLN A 154 -8.75 -5.47 -6.61
C GLN A 154 -8.33 -4.73 -5.31
N SER A 155 -9.08 -3.70 -4.92
CA SER A 155 -8.78 -2.84 -3.78
C SER A 155 -10.04 -2.61 -2.96
N THR A 156 -9.84 -2.19 -1.71
CA THR A 156 -10.92 -1.66 -0.88
C THR A 156 -10.85 -0.15 -0.70
N GLU A 157 -10.04 0.52 -1.51
CA GLU A 157 -9.93 1.97 -1.53
C GLU A 157 -10.89 2.59 -2.54
N ARG A 158 -11.32 3.81 -2.25
CA ARG A 158 -12.13 4.69 -3.09
C ARG A 158 -11.33 5.95 -3.35
N ILE A 159 -11.63 6.62 -4.46
CA ILE A 159 -10.98 7.87 -4.81
C ILE A 159 -11.76 9.02 -4.18
N VAL A 160 -11.04 9.90 -3.49
CA VAL A 160 -11.51 11.25 -3.16
C VAL A 160 -10.69 12.24 -3.98
N GLU A 161 -11.32 12.82 -5.00
CA GLU A 161 -10.72 13.86 -5.80
C GLU A 161 -10.87 15.21 -5.09
N VAL A 162 -9.75 15.89 -4.86
CA VAL A 162 -9.69 17.20 -4.22
C VAL A 162 -9.12 18.19 -5.22
N GLN A 163 -9.89 19.24 -5.55
CA GLN A 163 -9.57 20.24 -6.56
C GLN A 163 -9.51 21.63 -5.95
N GLY A 164 -8.53 22.45 -6.35
CA GLY A 164 -8.41 23.84 -5.88
C GLY A 164 -7.03 24.43 -6.09
N SER A 165 -6.75 25.52 -5.39
CA SER A 165 -5.40 26.09 -5.26
C SER A 165 -4.52 25.19 -4.37
N PRO A 166 -3.17 25.32 -4.43
CA PRO A 166 -2.29 24.56 -3.56
C PRO A 166 -2.66 24.72 -2.08
N GLU A 167 -2.91 25.96 -1.65
CA GLU A 167 -3.30 26.30 -0.27
C GLU A 167 -4.63 25.66 0.14
N SER A 168 -5.64 25.69 -0.75
CA SER A 168 -6.95 25.08 -0.49
C SER A 168 -6.86 23.57 -0.38
N ILE A 169 -6.06 22.92 -1.24
CA ILE A 169 -5.85 21.47 -1.18
C ILE A 169 -5.13 21.07 0.11
N GLY A 170 -4.13 21.84 0.55
CA GLY A 170 -3.46 21.61 1.83
C GLY A 170 -4.39 21.62 3.02
N ARG A 171 -5.22 22.67 3.12
CA ARG A 171 -6.22 22.79 4.20
C ARG A 171 -7.22 21.64 4.15
N ALA A 172 -7.68 21.25 2.96
CA ALA A 172 -8.58 20.11 2.82
C ALA A 172 -7.91 18.79 3.26
N ILE A 173 -6.64 18.58 2.91
CA ILE A 173 -5.88 17.38 3.29
C ILE A 173 -5.62 17.33 4.79
N GLU A 174 -5.37 18.48 5.43
CA GLU A 174 -5.22 18.57 6.87
C GLU A 174 -6.51 18.12 7.58
N GLU A 175 -7.66 18.64 7.17
CA GLU A 175 -8.97 18.26 7.73
C GLU A 175 -9.35 16.80 7.45
N ILE A 176 -9.06 16.31 6.24
CA ILE A 176 -9.20 14.89 5.90
C ILE A 176 -8.30 14.05 6.81
N GLY A 177 -7.05 14.46 7.01
CA GLY A 177 -6.07 13.77 7.85
C GLY A 177 -6.54 13.63 9.28
N LYS A 178 -7.11 14.70 9.87
CA LYS A 178 -7.75 14.67 11.20
C LYS A 178 -8.89 13.65 11.25
N CYS A 179 -9.79 13.67 10.27
CA CYS A 179 -10.93 12.74 10.20
C CYS A 179 -10.51 11.27 10.01
N LEU A 180 -9.39 11.02 9.33
CA LEU A 180 -8.85 9.68 9.13
C LEU A 180 -8.12 9.15 10.36
N LEU A 181 -7.47 10.05 11.12
CA LEU A 181 -6.72 9.68 12.32
C LEU A 181 -7.66 9.40 13.51
N GLU A 182 -8.75 10.15 13.64
CA GLU A 182 -9.74 9.97 14.73
C GLU A 182 -10.37 8.56 14.71
N ASP A 183 -10.61 8.01 13.51
CA ASP A 183 -11.30 6.73 13.29
C ASP A 183 -10.38 5.69 12.60
N TRP A 184 -9.06 5.83 12.73
CA TRP A 184 -8.06 5.05 11.96
C TRP A 184 -8.25 3.53 12.08
N GLU A 185 -8.80 3.05 13.21
CA GLU A 185 -9.12 1.65 13.46
C GLU A 185 -10.07 1.06 12.42
N ARG A 186 -10.98 1.86 11.86
CA ARG A 186 -11.91 1.39 10.81
C ARG A 186 -11.18 1.08 9.50
N GLY A 187 -10.02 1.68 9.28
CA GLY A 187 -9.13 1.41 8.15
C GLY A 187 -8.35 0.10 8.28
N LEU A 188 -8.42 -0.58 9.42
CA LEU A 188 -7.72 -1.85 9.64
C LEU A 188 -8.25 -2.94 8.71
N GLY A 189 -7.37 -3.50 7.87
CA GLY A 189 -7.73 -4.54 6.90
C GLY A 189 -8.07 -4.02 5.50
N THR A 190 -7.77 -2.74 5.23
CA THR A 190 -7.85 -2.16 3.88
C THR A 190 -6.89 -2.89 2.94
N VAL A 191 -7.44 -3.45 1.86
CA VAL A 191 -6.67 -3.88 0.70
C VAL A 191 -6.29 -2.64 -0.10
N LEU A 192 -5.00 -2.36 -0.14
CA LEU A 192 -4.41 -1.22 -0.83
C LEU A 192 -4.48 -1.42 -2.34
N PHE A 193 -4.93 -0.39 -3.07
CA PHE A 193 -4.84 -0.37 -4.52
C PHE A 193 -3.39 -0.41 -4.95
N ASN A 194 -3.07 -1.33 -5.85
CA ASN A 194 -1.79 -1.37 -6.52
C ASN A 194 -2.06 -1.35 -8.03
N PRO A 195 -1.56 -0.36 -8.78
CA PRO A 195 -1.69 -0.37 -10.23
C PRO A 195 -1.06 -1.66 -10.73
N SER A 196 -1.88 -2.56 -11.29
CA SER A 196 -1.43 -3.76 -11.96
C SER A 196 -1.72 -3.59 -13.45
N PRO A 197 -0.91 -4.19 -14.34
CA PRO A 197 -1.31 -4.36 -15.72
C PRO A 197 -2.52 -5.28 -15.67
N GLN A 198 -3.70 -4.66 -15.60
CA GLN A 198 -4.94 -5.35 -15.84
C GLN A 198 -4.76 -5.94 -17.23
N HIS A 199 -4.63 -7.27 -17.29
CA HIS A 199 -5.03 -7.96 -18.49
C HIS A 199 -6.49 -7.56 -18.63
N GLU A 200 -6.76 -6.55 -19.45
CA GLU A 200 -7.98 -6.50 -20.22
C GLU A 200 -8.02 -7.81 -21.00
N ARG A 201 -8.42 -8.90 -20.33
CA ARG A 201 -9.13 -9.99 -20.96
C ARG A 201 -10.50 -9.42 -21.30
N GLY A 202 -10.49 -8.47 -22.22
CA GLY A 202 -11.64 -8.18 -23.03
C GLY A 202 -12.00 -9.47 -23.73
N ASP A 203 -13.25 -9.84 -23.58
CA ASP A 203 -14.04 -10.53 -24.58
C ASP A 203 -13.39 -10.55 -25.96
N ARG A 204 -12.69 -11.64 -26.27
CA ARG A 204 -12.46 -12.08 -27.64
C ARG A 204 -12.94 -13.50 -27.77
N ARG A 205 -14.26 -13.61 -27.93
CA ARG A 205 -14.86 -14.69 -28.72
C ARG A 205 -14.12 -14.76 -30.07
N GLY A 206 -13.61 -15.95 -30.41
CA GLY A 206 -13.49 -16.39 -31.80
C GLY A 206 -12.10 -16.84 -32.27
N GLY A 207 -11.95 -18.16 -32.43
CA GLY A 207 -10.93 -18.83 -33.27
C GLY A 207 -9.57 -19.01 -32.58
N GLY A 208 -9.12 -20.21 -32.21
CA GLY A 208 -9.07 -21.44 -33.00
C GLY A 208 -7.71 -21.52 -33.71
N GLY A 209 -6.76 -22.32 -33.19
CA GLY A 209 -5.50 -22.62 -33.90
C GLY A 209 -4.30 -22.96 -33.01
N TYR A 210 -3.86 -24.21 -33.12
CA TYR A 210 -2.71 -24.95 -32.57
C TYR A 210 -1.36 -24.23 -32.31
N PRO A 211 -0.50 -24.78 -31.43
CA PRO A 211 0.84 -24.24 -31.15
C PRO A 211 1.88 -24.76 -32.14
N GLY A 212 2.63 -23.85 -32.77
CA GLY A 212 3.76 -24.15 -33.65
C GLY A 212 5.08 -23.69 -33.01
N SER A 213 5.91 -24.67 -32.66
CA SER A 213 7.33 -24.51 -32.34
C SER A 213 8.11 -24.08 -33.59
N SER A 214 8.99 -23.09 -33.49
CA SER A 214 10.06 -22.91 -34.47
C SER A 214 11.24 -22.13 -33.90
N TYR A 215 12.36 -22.86 -33.90
CA TYR A 215 13.74 -22.42 -34.02
C TYR A 215 13.96 -21.05 -34.70
N SER A 216 14.84 -20.24 -34.11
CA SER A 216 15.59 -19.18 -34.78
C SER A 216 17.06 -19.41 -34.39
N GLY A 217 17.99 -19.72 -35.29
CA GLY A 217 18.17 -19.16 -36.62
C GLY A 217 19.39 -18.25 -36.58
N ASN A 218 20.58 -18.84 -36.44
CA ASN A 218 21.86 -18.14 -36.43
C ASN A 218 22.26 -17.78 -37.87
N SER A 219 22.53 -16.51 -38.15
CA SER A 219 23.03 -16.06 -39.45
C SER A 219 23.90 -14.81 -39.33
N GLY A 220 25.22 -15.04 -39.49
CA GLY A 220 26.23 -14.16 -40.13
C GLY A 220 26.50 -12.78 -39.53
N ALA A 221 27.66 -12.16 -39.71
CA ALA A 221 28.90 -12.50 -40.39
C ALA A 221 29.93 -11.39 -40.03
N GLY A 222 31.23 -11.65 -40.22
CA GLY A 222 32.17 -10.60 -40.65
C GLY A 222 33.30 -10.12 -39.71
N ARG A 223 34.46 -10.79 -39.82
CA ARG A 223 35.86 -10.28 -39.95
C ARG A 223 36.33 -8.97 -39.28
N ARG A 224 37.49 -9.07 -38.58
CA ARG A 224 38.83 -8.43 -38.81
C ARG A 224 39.72 -8.72 -37.56
N THR A 225 40.73 -9.61 -37.55
CA THR A 225 42.15 -9.58 -38.01
C THR A 225 43.14 -8.65 -37.28
N ASN A 226 44.33 -9.21 -36.97
CA ASN A 226 45.59 -8.72 -36.35
C ASN A 226 45.61 -8.77 -34.81
N GLY A 227 46.43 -9.58 -34.10
CA GLY A 227 47.90 -9.80 -34.13
C GLY A 227 48.49 -8.94 -32.98
N GLU A 228 49.10 -9.39 -31.87
CA GLU A 228 50.19 -10.34 -31.57
C GLU A 228 50.30 -10.47 -30.01
N PRO A 229 51.05 -11.42 -29.38
CA PRO A 229 50.84 -11.87 -28.01
C PRO A 229 51.84 -11.29 -26.99
N SER A 230 51.44 -11.18 -25.72
CA SER A 230 52.40 -11.31 -24.60
C SER A 230 51.72 -11.46 -23.24
N SER A 231 52.23 -12.44 -22.49
CA SER A 231 52.45 -12.45 -21.04
C SER A 231 51.32 -12.04 -20.06
N GLY A 232 50.92 -13.03 -19.25
CA GLY A 232 51.00 -12.86 -17.79
C GLY A 232 49.70 -12.66 -17.01
N ARG A 233 49.37 -13.73 -16.26
CA ARG A 233 48.68 -13.75 -14.95
C ARG A 233 47.14 -13.61 -14.89
N PRO A 234 46.45 -14.50 -14.15
CA PRO A 234 45.09 -14.25 -13.69
C PRO A 234 45.11 -13.50 -12.34
N PRO A 235 44.18 -12.59 -12.02
CA PRO A 235 43.94 -12.21 -10.65
C PRO A 235 42.90 -13.15 -10.05
N ARG A 236 43.38 -13.85 -9.03
CA ARG A 236 42.67 -14.69 -8.10
C ARG A 236 41.83 -13.81 -7.16
N ASN A 237 40.61 -14.28 -6.94
CA ASN A 237 39.71 -13.96 -5.85
C ASN A 237 40.43 -13.83 -4.49
N SER A 238 40.25 -12.70 -3.80
CA SER A 238 40.53 -12.59 -2.35
C SER A 238 39.84 -11.37 -1.74
N SER A 239 38.73 -11.64 -1.05
CA SER A 239 38.04 -10.76 -0.11
C SER A 239 38.94 -10.42 1.09
N PRO A 240 38.95 -9.17 1.61
CA PRO A 240 39.48 -8.87 2.92
C PRO A 240 38.36 -8.88 3.98
N THR A 241 38.47 -9.84 4.88
CA THR A 241 37.79 -9.93 6.18
C THR A 241 38.18 -8.73 7.04
N SER A 242 37.17 -7.98 7.52
CA SER A 242 37.36 -6.95 8.55
C SER A 242 36.97 -7.48 9.94
N PRO A 243 37.62 -7.04 11.03
CA PRO A 243 37.55 -7.73 12.33
C PRO A 243 36.30 -7.38 13.14
N GLN A 244 35.79 -8.41 13.84
CA GLN A 244 34.68 -8.35 14.80
C GLN A 244 34.92 -7.31 15.91
N SER A 245 33.89 -6.50 16.16
CA SER A 245 33.67 -5.79 17.42
C SER A 245 32.56 -6.49 18.22
N PRO A 246 32.57 -6.47 19.57
CA PRO A 246 31.68 -7.29 20.39
C PRO A 246 30.27 -6.70 20.42
N SER A 247 29.28 -7.50 20.00
CA SER A 247 27.86 -7.16 20.00
C SER A 247 27.29 -7.17 21.43
N SER A 248 27.07 -5.97 21.97
CA SER A 248 26.15 -5.73 23.08
C SER A 248 25.04 -4.79 22.59
N SER A 249 23.84 -5.33 22.38
CA SER A 249 22.52 -4.66 22.45
C SER A 249 21.47 -5.51 21.76
N GLY A 250 20.43 -5.88 22.51
CA GLY A 250 19.24 -6.54 21.99
C GLY A 250 18.53 -5.63 20.98
N GLN A 251 18.51 -6.06 19.73
CA GLN A 251 17.56 -5.58 18.73
C GLN A 251 16.26 -6.35 18.88
N PRO A 252 15.08 -5.71 19.02
CA PRO A 252 13.84 -6.37 18.65
C PRO A 252 13.90 -6.59 17.12
N ALA A 253 13.82 -7.85 16.71
CA ALA A 253 13.76 -8.22 15.30
C ALA A 253 12.65 -7.43 14.59
N PRO A 254 12.83 -7.04 13.31
CA PRO A 254 11.72 -6.54 12.51
C PRO A 254 10.66 -7.65 12.47
N THR A 255 9.47 -7.36 12.99
CA THR A 255 8.32 -8.25 12.87
C THR A 255 8.08 -8.48 11.37
N ASN A 256 8.50 -9.64 10.86
CA ASN A 256 8.43 -10.01 9.45
C ASN A 256 6.96 -10.28 9.08
N LEU A 257 6.16 -9.22 8.99
CA LEU A 257 4.75 -9.29 8.66
C LEU A 257 4.61 -9.56 7.17
N ARG A 258 4.06 -10.72 6.81
CA ARG A 258 3.76 -11.13 5.44
C ARG A 258 2.27 -11.00 5.19
N THR A 259 1.91 -10.65 3.95
CA THR A 259 0.53 -10.67 3.47
C THR A 259 0.34 -11.86 2.54
N GLN A 260 -0.75 -12.59 2.72
CA GLN A 260 -1.16 -13.71 1.88
C GLN A 260 -2.63 -13.55 1.49
N ASN A 261 -2.96 -13.84 0.24
CA ASN A 261 -4.31 -13.73 -0.30
C ASN A 261 -4.76 -15.10 -0.78
N ILE A 262 -5.99 -15.48 -0.44
CA ILE A 262 -6.64 -16.71 -0.91
C ILE A 262 -8.05 -16.40 -1.40
N SER A 263 -8.51 -17.15 -2.40
CA SER A 263 -9.87 -17.06 -2.93
C SER A 263 -10.69 -18.23 -2.42
N ILE A 264 -11.89 -17.95 -1.91
CA ILE A 264 -12.80 -18.94 -1.33
C ILE A 264 -14.19 -18.73 -1.91
N PRO A 265 -14.84 -19.76 -2.49
CA PRO A 265 -16.22 -19.70 -2.97
C PRO A 265 -17.20 -19.08 -1.96
N SER A 266 -18.06 -18.15 -2.41
CA SER A 266 -18.96 -17.36 -1.54
C SER A 266 -19.90 -18.21 -0.70
N ASP A 267 -20.32 -19.35 -1.25
CA ASP A 267 -21.19 -20.31 -0.59
C ASP A 267 -20.50 -20.99 0.61
N MET A 268 -19.16 -21.09 0.59
CA MET A 268 -18.37 -21.63 1.70
C MET A 268 -17.91 -20.56 2.71
N VAL A 269 -17.93 -19.27 2.36
CA VAL A 269 -17.51 -18.20 3.28
C VAL A 269 -18.35 -18.13 4.55
N GLY A 270 -19.65 -18.41 4.46
CA GLY A 270 -20.55 -18.39 5.61
C GLY A 270 -20.13 -19.34 6.74
N CYS A 271 -19.60 -20.52 6.39
CA CYS A 271 -19.17 -21.52 7.40
C CYS A 271 -17.86 -21.11 8.10
N ILE A 272 -16.98 -20.40 7.39
CA ILE A 272 -15.71 -19.88 7.91
C ILE A 272 -15.95 -18.72 8.86
N ILE A 273 -16.87 -17.82 8.50
CA ILE A 273 -17.26 -16.70 9.37
C ILE A 273 -17.95 -17.24 10.64
N GLY A 274 -18.86 -18.20 10.47
CA GLY A 274 -19.66 -18.77 11.55
C GLY A 274 -20.80 -17.85 12.01
N ARG A 275 -21.69 -18.36 12.87
CA ARG A 275 -22.80 -17.58 13.42
C ARG A 275 -22.28 -16.36 14.19
N SER A 276 -22.72 -15.17 13.79
CA SER A 276 -22.26 -13.87 14.35
C SER A 276 -20.74 -13.61 14.25
N GLY A 277 -20.02 -14.29 13.34
CA GLY A 277 -18.57 -14.10 13.18
C GLY A 277 -17.71 -14.80 14.25
N THR A 278 -18.29 -15.70 15.04
CA THR A 278 -17.60 -16.40 16.13
C THR A 278 -16.41 -17.23 15.66
N LYS A 279 -16.58 -18.05 14.60
CA LYS A 279 -15.52 -18.91 14.06
C LYS A 279 -14.35 -18.12 13.49
N ILE A 280 -14.60 -17.12 12.64
CA ILE A 280 -13.50 -16.31 12.09
C ILE A 280 -12.77 -15.53 13.19
N THR A 281 -13.48 -15.09 14.23
CA THR A 281 -12.87 -14.43 15.39
C THR A 281 -11.95 -15.40 16.13
N GLU A 282 -12.36 -16.66 16.29
CA GLU A 282 -11.52 -17.70 16.86
C GLU A 282 -10.29 -18.01 16.01
N ILE A 283 -10.44 -18.13 14.69
CA ILE A 283 -9.32 -18.36 13.77
C ILE A 283 -8.31 -17.21 13.85
N ARG A 284 -8.77 -15.95 13.91
CA ARG A 284 -7.90 -14.79 14.15
C ARG A 284 -7.17 -14.88 15.48
N ARG A 285 -7.87 -15.25 16.56
CA ARG A 285 -7.30 -15.40 17.91
C ARG A 285 -6.25 -16.50 17.98
N LEU A 286 -6.52 -17.66 17.37
CA LEU A 286 -5.64 -18.83 17.41
C LEU A 286 -4.42 -18.68 16.49
N SER A 287 -4.60 -18.08 15.32
CA SER A 287 -3.50 -17.86 14.38
C SER A 287 -2.61 -16.70 14.79
N GLY A 288 -3.14 -15.69 15.49
CA GLY A 288 -2.42 -14.43 15.72
C GLY A 288 -2.27 -13.58 14.45
N SER A 289 -2.84 -14.03 13.32
CA SER A 289 -2.87 -13.30 12.07
C SER A 289 -4.16 -12.51 11.92
N LYS A 290 -4.04 -11.37 11.25
CA LYS A 290 -5.13 -10.50 10.89
C LYS A 290 -5.74 -10.97 9.58
N ILE A 291 -7.01 -11.37 9.62
CA ILE A 291 -7.72 -11.93 8.46
C ILE A 291 -8.83 -10.97 8.03
N SER A 292 -8.79 -10.44 6.81
CA SER A 292 -9.80 -9.57 6.20
C SER A 292 -10.57 -10.35 5.13
N ILE A 293 -11.87 -10.08 4.97
CA ILE A 293 -12.76 -10.78 4.04
C ILE A 293 -13.45 -9.74 3.16
N ALA A 294 -13.40 -9.92 1.84
CA ALA A 294 -14.10 -9.04 0.90
C ALA A 294 -15.63 -9.14 1.07
N LYS A 295 -16.32 -7.99 1.07
CA LYS A 295 -17.78 -7.91 1.20
C LYS A 295 -18.51 -8.41 -0.05
N ALA A 296 -17.90 -8.21 -1.23
CA ALA A 296 -18.39 -8.67 -2.52
C ALA A 296 -17.51 -9.80 -3.07
N PRO A 297 -18.05 -10.70 -3.91
CA PRO A 297 -17.24 -11.63 -4.71
C PRO A 297 -16.24 -10.85 -5.57
N HIS A 298 -15.04 -11.38 -5.74
CA HIS A 298 -13.95 -10.74 -6.48
C HIS A 298 -14.14 -10.84 -8.00
N ASP A 299 -14.81 -11.90 -8.46
CA ASP A 299 -15.01 -12.24 -9.87
C ASP A 299 -16.43 -12.80 -10.12
N ASP A 300 -16.84 -12.88 -11.39
CA ASP A 300 -18.11 -13.49 -11.84
C ASP A 300 -18.23 -14.99 -11.51
N THR A 301 -17.15 -15.61 -11.03
CA THR A 301 -17.08 -16.99 -10.54
C THR A 301 -17.67 -17.18 -9.14
N GLY A 302 -17.98 -16.08 -8.44
CA GLY A 302 -18.58 -16.13 -7.10
C GLY A 302 -17.59 -16.38 -5.96
N GLU A 303 -16.28 -16.29 -6.20
CA GLU A 303 -15.26 -16.42 -5.15
C GLU A 303 -15.05 -15.11 -4.36
N ARG A 304 -14.82 -15.22 -3.05
CA ARG A 304 -14.49 -14.10 -2.15
C ARG A 304 -13.05 -14.18 -1.72
N MET A 305 -12.37 -13.04 -1.77
CA MET A 305 -10.98 -12.93 -1.38
C MET A 305 -10.84 -12.77 0.14
N PHE A 306 -9.91 -13.53 0.71
CA PHE A 306 -9.43 -13.41 2.08
C PHE A 306 -8.00 -12.91 2.06
N THR A 307 -7.69 -11.95 2.92
CA THR A 307 -6.34 -11.39 3.08
C THR A 307 -5.87 -11.65 4.49
N ILE A 308 -4.75 -12.36 4.64
CA ILE A 308 -4.14 -12.77 5.90
C ILE A 308 -2.83 -12.01 6.07
N VAL A 309 -2.68 -11.28 7.18
CA VAL A 309 -1.51 -10.46 7.50
C VAL A 309 -1.00 -10.81 8.89
N GLY A 310 0.25 -11.21 9.00
CA GLY A 310 0.84 -11.71 10.24
C GLY A 310 2.27 -12.21 10.00
N THR A 311 2.91 -12.79 11.01
CA THR A 311 4.21 -13.45 10.82
C THR A 311 4.05 -14.66 9.88
N PRO A 312 5.13 -15.19 9.28
CA PRO A 312 5.03 -16.36 8.40
C PRO A 312 4.36 -17.55 9.09
N GLU A 313 4.70 -17.79 10.36
CA GLU A 313 4.16 -18.88 11.17
C GLU A 313 2.68 -18.63 11.52
N ALA A 314 2.33 -17.39 11.85
CA ALA A 314 0.95 -17.01 12.14
C ALA A 314 0.06 -17.16 10.89
N ASN A 315 0.56 -16.76 9.73
CA ASN A 315 -0.16 -16.87 8.47
C ASN A 315 -0.34 -18.33 8.03
N GLU A 316 0.69 -19.16 8.18
CA GLU A 316 0.59 -20.60 7.92
C GLU A 316 -0.47 -21.24 8.83
N LYS A 317 -0.46 -20.90 10.12
CA LYS A 317 -1.49 -21.36 11.07
C LYS A 317 -2.89 -20.87 10.71
N ALA A 318 -3.04 -19.63 10.24
CA ALA A 318 -4.31 -19.10 9.76
C ALA A 318 -4.81 -19.85 8.52
N LEU A 319 -3.92 -20.09 7.54
CA LEU A 319 -4.25 -20.85 6.34
C LEU A 319 -4.73 -22.26 6.69
N PHE A 320 -3.99 -22.96 7.56
CA PHE A 320 -4.36 -24.30 8.00
C PHE A 320 -5.77 -24.33 8.63
N LEU A 321 -6.06 -23.40 9.54
CA LEU A 321 -7.37 -23.32 10.19
C LEU A 321 -8.51 -22.97 9.21
N LEU A 322 -8.24 -22.10 8.23
CA LEU A 322 -9.21 -21.74 7.19
C LEU A 322 -9.51 -22.93 6.27
N TYR A 323 -8.48 -23.64 5.80
CA TYR A 323 -8.65 -24.81 4.93
C TYR A 323 -9.29 -25.99 5.65
N ASN A 324 -8.92 -26.26 6.90
CA ASN A 324 -9.56 -27.31 7.70
C ASN A 324 -11.06 -27.03 7.90
N GLN A 325 -11.42 -25.76 8.13
CA GLN A 325 -12.82 -25.36 8.25
C GLN A 325 -13.59 -25.49 6.93
N LEU A 326 -12.93 -25.25 5.80
CA LEU A 326 -13.48 -25.45 4.46
C LEU A 326 -13.72 -26.93 4.16
N GLU A 327 -12.73 -27.77 4.45
CA GLU A 327 -12.76 -29.20 4.17
C GLU A 327 -13.84 -29.90 4.99
N SER A 328 -13.93 -29.58 6.28
CA SER A 328 -15.00 -30.09 7.17
C SER A 328 -16.40 -29.70 6.68
N GLU A 329 -16.59 -28.48 6.16
CA GLU A 329 -17.89 -28.09 5.59
C GLU A 329 -18.18 -28.79 4.25
N LYS A 330 -17.16 -29.00 3.41
CA LYS A 330 -17.29 -29.72 2.15
C LYS A 330 -17.75 -31.15 2.38
N GLU A 331 -17.13 -31.86 3.32
CA GLU A 331 -17.49 -33.24 3.67
C GLU A 331 -18.92 -33.34 4.21
N ARG A 332 -19.32 -32.38 5.04
CA ARG A 332 -20.69 -32.29 5.58
C ARG A 332 -21.76 -32.07 4.50
N ARG A 333 -21.44 -31.36 3.43
CA ARG A 333 -22.36 -31.14 2.29
C ARG A 333 -22.48 -32.38 1.41
N VAL A 334 -21.35 -33.02 1.09
CA VAL A 334 -21.32 -34.26 0.31
C VAL A 334 -22.12 -35.37 1.00
N GLY A 335 -21.99 -35.52 2.33
CA GLY A 335 -22.78 -36.51 3.08
C GLY A 335 -24.29 -36.24 3.08
N ARG A 336 -24.70 -34.96 3.01
CA ARG A 336 -26.11 -34.57 3.00
C ARG A 336 -26.76 -34.74 1.62
N GLU A 337 -25.99 -34.48 0.56
CA GLU A 337 -26.41 -34.71 -0.83
C GLU A 337 -26.54 -36.21 -1.15
N ALA A 338 -25.63 -37.04 -0.62
CA ALA A 338 -25.72 -38.50 -0.75
C ALA A 338 -26.96 -39.08 -0.05
N GLN A 339 -27.33 -38.56 1.12
CA GLN A 339 -28.56 -38.96 1.82
C GLN A 339 -29.83 -38.54 1.07
N GLN A 340 -29.86 -37.32 0.52
CA GLN A 340 -31.01 -36.85 -0.28
C GLN A 340 -31.19 -37.63 -1.59
N GLN A 341 -30.10 -38.00 -2.26
CA GLN A 341 -30.20 -38.84 -3.48
C GLN A 341 -30.68 -40.26 -3.16
N ALA A 342 -30.28 -40.83 -2.03
CA ALA A 342 -30.75 -42.15 -1.60
C ALA A 342 -32.25 -42.14 -1.24
N GLU A 343 -32.74 -41.11 -0.54
CA GLU A 343 -34.18 -40.96 -0.24
C GLU A 343 -35.03 -40.71 -1.49
N LEU A 344 -34.51 -39.97 -2.48
CA LEU A 344 -35.23 -39.72 -3.73
C LEU A 344 -35.28 -40.96 -4.64
N GLN A 345 -34.28 -41.85 -4.60
CA GLN A 345 -34.31 -43.12 -5.31
C GLN A 345 -35.30 -44.11 -4.67
N GLN A 346 -35.41 -44.14 -3.33
CA GLN A 346 -36.38 -45.00 -2.63
C GLN A 346 -37.85 -44.56 -2.78
N GLN A 347 -38.13 -43.31 -3.19
CA GLN A 347 -39.49 -42.84 -3.49
C GLN A 347 -39.90 -43.07 -4.95
N GLN A 348 -38.99 -43.52 -5.81
CA GLN A 348 -39.28 -43.82 -7.23
C GLN A 348 -39.41 -45.33 -7.52
N GLU A 349 -39.15 -46.19 -6.53
CA GLU A 349 -39.51 -47.63 -6.54
C GLU A 349 -40.80 -47.88 -5.74
#